data_AF-A0A838TCJ9-F1
#
_entry.id   AF-A0A838TCJ9-F1
#
_cell.length_a   1.000
_cell.length_b   1.000
_cell.length_c   1.000
_cell.angle_alpha   90.00
_cell.angle_beta   90.00
_cell.angle_gamma   90.00
#
_symmetry.space_group_name_H-M   'P 1'
#
loop_
_entity.id
_entity.type
_entity.pdbx_description
1 polymer ?
#
loop_
_entity_poly.entity_id
_entity_poly.type
_entity_poly.pdbx_seq_one_letter_code
_entity_poly.pdbx_strand_id
1 'polypeptide(L)'
;MANRPLIERDGRLHELPMEEPGSGLHPTHIDAIAALLIGESERLKSDLKNTGSCDTSYSLGDLARFRVNIYRQNGHHGIVMRKLQSSVPTLESLGLPPIFQQMVREKFGIIFLTGSTGSAKTTTLAAMLNEIKSDAGSARRDAGGSD
;
A
#
# COMPACT_ATOMS: atom_id res chain seq x y z
N MET A 1 26.53 11.84 9.16
CA MET A 1 26.55 12.52 7.85
C MET A 1 25.10 12.68 7.40
N ALA A 2 24.73 13.82 6.82
CA ALA A 2 23.35 14.05 6.38
C ALA A 2 23.10 13.30 5.07
N ASN A 3 22.06 12.47 5.03
CA ASN A 3 21.71 11.67 3.86
C ASN A 3 20.52 12.29 3.15
N ARG A 4 20.54 12.30 1.81
CA ARG A 4 19.38 12.73 1.04
C ARG A 4 18.35 11.60 0.98
N PRO A 5 17.05 11.89 1.13
CA PRO A 5 16.03 10.89 0.87
C PRO A 5 16.11 10.47 -0.59
N LEU A 6 15.88 9.18 -0.84
CA LEU A 6 15.89 8.60 -2.17
C LEU A 6 14.46 8.24 -2.57
N ILE A 7 14.14 8.44 -3.85
CA ILE A 7 12.90 7.99 -4.46
C ILE A 7 13.22 6.97 -5.55
N GLU A 8 12.49 5.87 -5.58
CA GLU A 8 12.58 4.91 -6.67
C GLU A 8 11.69 5.37 -7.83
N ARG A 9 12.27 5.45 -9.02
CA ARG A 9 11.58 5.73 -10.29
C ARG A 9 12.11 4.80 -11.35
N ASP A 10 11.23 4.04 -11.98
CA ASP A 10 11.55 3.11 -13.07
C ASP A 10 12.67 2.10 -12.69
N GLY A 11 12.64 1.59 -11.46
CA GLY A 11 13.59 0.62 -10.92
C GLY A 11 14.94 1.21 -10.48
N ARG A 12 15.08 2.55 -10.47
CA ARG A 12 16.32 3.24 -10.09
C ARG A 12 16.09 4.22 -8.95
N LEU A 13 17.06 4.30 -8.05
CA LEU A 13 17.03 5.27 -6.95
C LEU A 13 17.54 6.62 -7.44
N HIS A 14 16.77 7.67 -7.19
CA HIS A 14 17.09 9.06 -7.46
C HIS A 14 17.10 9.85 -6.15
N GLU A 15 18.05 10.75 -5.98
CA GLU A 15 18.00 11.69 -4.87
C GLU A 15 16.81 12.64 -5.03
N LEU A 16 16.08 12.85 -3.94
CA LEU A 16 15.05 13.88 -3.93
C LEU A 16 15.74 15.26 -3.95
N PRO A 17 15.39 16.16 -4.88
CA PRO A 17 15.91 17.52 -4.85
C PRO A 17 15.38 18.20 -3.58
N MET A 18 16.30 18.66 -2.73
CA MET A 18 15.95 19.45 -1.56
C MET A 18 16.22 20.92 -1.87
N GLU A 19 15.29 21.79 -1.50
CA GLU A 19 15.27 23.21 -1.91
C GLU A 19 16.44 24.02 -1.34
N GLU A 20 16.99 23.64 -0.17
CA GLU A 20 18.04 24.39 0.51
C GLU A 20 19.36 23.61 0.69
N PRO A 21 20.53 24.24 0.51
CA PRO A 21 21.82 23.63 0.87
C PRO A 21 21.89 23.30 2.37
N GLY A 22 22.18 22.03 2.72
CA GLY A 22 22.27 21.58 4.12
C GLY A 22 21.01 20.88 4.65
N SER A 23 19.92 20.85 3.88
CA SER A 23 18.65 20.19 4.18
C SER A 23 18.65 18.65 4.17
N GLY A 24 19.82 18.01 4.26
CA GLY A 24 19.90 16.54 4.32
C GLY A 24 19.24 15.99 5.59
N LEU A 25 18.74 14.76 5.53
CA LEU A 25 18.20 14.08 6.70
C LEU A 25 19.35 13.60 7.58
N HIS A 26 19.49 14.22 8.74
CA HIS A 26 20.37 13.73 9.80
C HIS A 26 19.69 12.55 10.52
N PRO A 27 20.44 11.59 11.10
CA PRO A 27 19.86 10.50 11.88
C PRO A 27 18.81 10.94 12.90
N THR A 28 19.01 12.08 13.57
CA THR A 28 18.04 12.66 14.52
C THR A 28 16.70 13.03 13.88
N HIS A 29 16.69 13.47 12.61
CA HIS A 29 15.45 13.71 11.86
C HIS A 29 14.74 12.39 11.56
N ILE A 30 15.49 11.35 11.20
CA ILE A 30 14.93 10.02 10.91
C ILE A 30 14.35 9.40 12.18
N ASP A 31 15.04 9.54 13.32
CA ASP A 31 14.56 9.08 14.62
C ASP A 31 13.26 9.79 15.03
N ALA A 32 13.17 11.10 14.80
CA ALA A 32 11.95 11.87 15.06
C ALA A 32 10.79 11.40 14.17
N ILE A 33 11.03 11.19 12.87
CA ILE A 33 10.01 10.68 11.95
C ILE A 33 9.58 9.26 12.35
N ALA A 34 10.52 8.38 12.70
CA ALA A 34 10.21 7.03 13.17
C ALA A 34 9.35 7.06 14.44
N ALA A 35 9.69 7.91 15.41
CA ALA A 35 8.90 8.08 16.63
C ALA A 35 7.47 8.56 16.34
N LEU A 36 7.30 9.53 15.43
CA LEU A 36 5.98 10.01 15.01
C LEU A 36 5.15 8.92 14.32
N LEU A 37 5.77 8.09 13.48
CA LEU A 37 5.10 7.02 12.74
C LEU A 37 4.74 5.81 13.63
N ILE A 38 5.54 5.53 14.67
CA ILE A 38 5.26 4.49 15.67
C ILE A 38 4.19 4.96 16.65
N GLY A 39 4.26 6.24 17.07
CA GLY A 39 3.37 6.82 18.08
C GLY A 39 3.38 6.02 19.37
N GLU A 40 2.21 5.87 19.98
CA GLU A 40 2.02 5.13 21.24
C GLU A 40 1.70 3.65 21.07
N SER A 41 1.94 3.08 19.88
CA SER A 41 1.65 1.67 19.64
C SER A 41 2.69 0.77 20.32
N GLU A 42 2.33 0.19 21.46
CA GLU A 42 3.18 -0.79 22.17
C GLU A 42 3.51 -2.01 21.31
N ARG A 43 2.60 -2.41 20.42
CA ARG A 43 2.87 -3.46 19.44
C ARG A 43 4.03 -3.08 18.53
N LEU A 44 4.00 -1.90 17.90
CA LEU A 44 5.06 -1.46 16.98
C LEU A 44 6.40 -1.25 17.71
N LYS A 45 6.37 -0.71 18.94
CA LYS A 45 7.55 -0.58 19.80
C LYS A 45 8.16 -1.96 20.13
N SER A 46 7.32 -2.93 20.47
CA SER A 46 7.73 -4.31 20.76
C SER A 46 8.29 -5.02 19.52
N ASP A 47 7.61 -4.90 18.37
CA ASP A 47 8.05 -5.49 17.10
C ASP A 47 9.43 -4.96 16.71
N LEU A 48 9.64 -3.63 16.78
CA LEU A 48 10.93 -2.99 16.49
C LEU A 48 12.02 -3.44 17.47
N LYS A 49 11.71 -3.55 18.77
CA LYS A 49 12.67 -3.96 19.80
C LYS A 49 13.09 -5.43 19.64
N ASN A 50 12.15 -6.31 19.34
CA ASN A 50 12.38 -7.76 19.35
C ASN A 50 12.87 -8.28 18.00
N THR A 51 12.42 -7.69 16.89
CA THR A 51 12.74 -8.18 15.53
C THR A 51 13.70 -7.25 14.77
N GLY A 52 13.91 -6.03 15.28
CA GLY A 52 14.69 -4.99 14.59
C GLY A 52 13.91 -4.22 13.53
N SER A 53 12.62 -4.54 13.30
CA SER A 53 11.76 -3.80 12.39
C SER A 53 10.27 -3.82 12.79
N CYS A 54 9.48 -2.89 12.26
CA CYS A 54 8.03 -2.93 12.35
C CYS A 54 7.37 -2.38 11.08
N ASP A 55 6.18 -2.89 10.76
CA ASP A 55 5.36 -2.47 9.63
C ASP A 55 4.16 -1.67 10.13
N THR A 56 3.97 -0.47 9.59
CA THR A 56 2.80 0.38 9.84
C THR A 56 2.26 0.94 8.52
N SER A 57 1.14 1.68 8.59
CA SER A 57 0.59 2.41 7.45
C SER A 57 0.43 3.88 7.80
N TYR A 58 0.80 4.76 6.86
CA TYR A 58 0.63 6.20 6.99
C TYR A 58 -0.31 6.70 5.89
N SER A 59 -1.29 7.54 6.25
CA SER A 59 -2.22 8.15 5.31
C SER A 59 -2.01 9.66 5.31
N LEU A 60 -1.76 10.23 4.13
CA LEU A 60 -1.64 11.67 3.92
C LEU A 60 -2.96 12.19 3.35
N GLY A 61 -3.92 12.46 4.23
CA GLY A 61 -5.29 12.82 3.85
C GLY A 61 -5.85 11.85 2.79
N ASP A 62 -6.52 12.41 1.79
CA ASP A 62 -7.03 11.65 0.63
C ASP A 62 -6.00 11.53 -0.51
N LEU A 63 -4.80 12.11 -0.36
CA LEU A 63 -3.81 12.19 -1.43
C LEU A 63 -3.09 10.86 -1.66
N ALA A 64 -2.61 10.24 -0.59
CA ALA A 64 -1.83 9.01 -0.68
C ALA A 64 -1.85 8.21 0.62
N ARG A 65 -1.69 6.89 0.47
CA ARG A 65 -1.42 5.97 1.57
C ARG A 65 -0.09 5.30 1.34
N PHE A 66 0.60 4.98 2.41
CA PHE A 66 1.90 4.33 2.39
C PHE A 66 1.90 3.13 3.32
N ARG A 67 2.51 2.04 2.86
CA ARG A 67 3.03 1.02 3.76
C ARG A 67 4.43 1.45 4.17
N VAL A 68 4.64 1.57 5.47
CA VAL A 68 5.88 2.04 6.06
C VAL A 68 6.54 0.87 6.76
N ASN A 69 7.79 0.60 6.44
CA ASN A 69 8.64 -0.27 7.23
C ASN A 69 9.70 0.59 7.92
N ILE A 70 9.76 0.47 9.25
CA ILE A 70 10.74 1.15 10.10
C ILE A 70 11.66 0.06 10.63
N TYR A 71 12.97 0.22 10.49
CA TYR A 71 13.93 -0.79 10.88
C TYR A 71 15.19 -0.17 11.47
N ARG A 72 16.01 -0.98 12.15
CA ARG A 72 17.31 -0.56 12.68
C ARG A 72 18.45 -1.11 11.83
N GLN A 73 19.40 -0.24 11.48
CA GLN A 73 20.62 -0.59 10.77
C GLN A 73 21.80 0.21 11.34
N ASN A 74 22.86 -0.48 11.76
CA ASN A 74 24.07 0.13 12.34
C ASN A 74 23.78 1.13 13.47
N GLY A 75 22.79 0.83 14.33
CA GLY A 75 22.42 1.68 15.46
C GLY A 75 21.51 2.88 15.12
N HIS A 76 21.15 3.06 13.84
CA HIS A 76 20.25 4.12 13.39
C HIS A 76 18.95 3.55 12.85
N HIS A 77 17.87 4.35 12.89
CA HIS A 77 16.64 3.98 12.18
C HIS A 77 16.79 4.20 10.67
N GLY A 78 16.18 3.31 9.90
CA GLY A 78 15.87 3.47 8.49
C GLY A 78 14.37 3.37 8.28
N ILE A 79 13.87 4.05 7.25
CA ILE A 79 12.44 4.08 6.91
C ILE A 79 12.29 3.86 5.41
N VAL A 80 11.50 2.86 5.04
CA VAL A 80 11.05 2.65 3.65
C VAL A 80 9.56 2.90 3.57
N MET A 81 9.14 3.80 2.68
CA MET A 81 7.74 4.07 2.41
C MET A 81 7.39 3.62 0.99
N ARG A 82 6.44 2.69 0.89
CA ARG A 82 5.90 2.24 -0.40
C ARG A 82 4.50 2.78 -0.58
N LYS A 83 4.27 3.53 -1.65
CA LYS A 83 2.95 4.05 -2.01
C LYS A 83 1.97 2.89 -2.19
N LEU A 84 0.86 2.95 -1.48
CA LEU A 84 -0.31 2.10 -1.67
C LEU A 84 -1.24 2.80 -2.65
N GLN A 85 -1.88 2.04 -3.53
CA GLN A 85 -2.88 2.61 -4.43
C GLN A 85 -4.09 3.09 -3.60
N SER A 86 -4.48 4.35 -3.81
CA SER A 86 -5.57 4.99 -3.07
C SER A 86 -6.94 4.47 -3.52
N SER A 87 -7.07 4.08 -4.78
CA SER A 87 -8.27 3.49 -5.36
C SER A 87 -8.00 2.07 -5.85
N VAL A 88 -9.01 1.22 -5.69
CA VAL A 88 -9.01 -0.10 -6.32
C VAL A 88 -9.33 0.10 -7.80
N PRO A 89 -8.49 -0.38 -8.74
CA PRO A 89 -8.78 -0.25 -10.16
C PRO A 89 -10.01 -1.08 -10.56
N THR A 90 -10.70 -0.67 -11.61
CA THR A 90 -11.76 -1.47 -12.23
C THR A 90 -11.15 -2.58 -13.09
N LEU A 91 -11.88 -3.67 -13.32
CA LEU A 91 -11.44 -4.74 -14.22
C LEU A 91 -11.10 -4.23 -15.62
N GLU A 92 -11.88 -3.26 -16.11
CA GLU A 92 -11.67 -2.61 -17.41
C GLU A 92 -10.36 -1.80 -17.43
N SER A 93 -10.09 -1.00 -16.39
CA SER A 93 -8.87 -0.19 -16.31
C SER A 93 -7.57 -1.01 -16.25
N LEU A 94 -7.68 -2.28 -15.85
CA LEU A 94 -6.56 -3.22 -15.85
C LEU A 94 -6.28 -3.85 -17.23
N GLY A 95 -7.15 -3.63 -18.22
CA GLY A 95 -7.02 -4.23 -19.56
C GLY A 95 -7.09 -5.76 -19.54
N LEU A 96 -7.77 -6.34 -18.54
CA LEU A 96 -7.87 -7.79 -18.39
C LEU A 96 -8.83 -8.38 -19.45
N PRO A 97 -8.59 -9.62 -19.91
CA PRO A 97 -9.48 -10.26 -20.86
C PRO A 97 -10.91 -10.40 -20.32
N PRO A 98 -11.95 -10.38 -21.19
CA PRO A 98 -13.35 -10.40 -20.76
C PRO A 98 -13.75 -11.59 -19.87
N ILE A 99 -13.00 -12.70 -19.93
CA ILE A 99 -13.19 -13.87 -19.06
C ILE A 99 -13.14 -13.51 -17.56
N PHE A 100 -12.41 -12.47 -17.17
CA PHE A 100 -12.35 -12.03 -15.76
C PHE A 100 -13.69 -11.49 -15.25
N GLN A 101 -14.46 -10.79 -16.10
CA GLN A 101 -15.81 -10.35 -15.75
C GLN A 101 -16.77 -11.54 -15.65
N GLN A 102 -16.60 -12.55 -16.50
CA GLN A 102 -17.42 -13.77 -16.45
C GLN A 102 -17.13 -14.56 -15.17
N MET A 103 -15.86 -14.76 -14.83
CA MET A 103 -15.44 -15.45 -13.59
C MET A 103 -16.00 -14.81 -12.32
N VAL A 104 -16.10 -13.48 -12.29
CA VAL A 104 -16.67 -12.72 -11.17
C VAL A 104 -18.18 -12.95 -10.99
N ARG A 105 -18.90 -13.29 -12.07
CA ARG A 105 -20.35 -13.54 -12.05
C ARG A 105 -20.71 -14.98 -11.68
N GLU A 106 -19.73 -15.88 -11.62
CA GLU A 106 -19.96 -17.26 -11.21
C GLU A 106 -20.40 -17.32 -9.74
N LYS A 107 -21.53 -18.00 -9.48
CA LYS A 107 -22.10 -18.08 -8.13
C LYS A 107 -21.35 -19.03 -7.20
N PHE A 108 -20.71 -20.05 -7.76
CA PHE A 108 -20.01 -21.08 -7.02
C PHE A 108 -18.74 -21.48 -7.77
N GLY A 109 -17.62 -21.55 -7.07
CA GLY A 109 -16.35 -21.93 -7.66
C GLY A 109 -15.16 -21.47 -6.81
N ILE A 110 -13.98 -21.93 -7.18
CA ILE A 110 -12.72 -21.50 -6.58
C ILE A 110 -11.87 -20.93 -7.70
N ILE A 111 -11.43 -19.67 -7.55
CA ILE A 111 -10.56 -19.00 -8.50
C ILE A 111 -9.15 -18.95 -7.92
N PHE A 112 -8.19 -19.54 -8.65
CA PHE A 112 -6.78 -19.47 -8.30
C PHE A 112 -6.07 -18.41 -9.13
N LEU A 113 -5.50 -17.41 -8.46
CA LEU A 113 -4.69 -16.38 -9.10
C LEU A 113 -3.22 -16.61 -8.78
N THR A 114 -2.46 -17.09 -9.75
CA THR A 114 -1.05 -17.49 -9.59
C THR A 114 -0.12 -16.57 -10.38
N GLY A 115 1.18 -16.57 -10.04
CA GLY A 115 2.19 -15.71 -10.66
C GLY A 115 3.28 -15.25 -9.68
N SER A 116 4.36 -14.66 -10.19
CA SER A 116 5.52 -14.19 -9.41
C SER A 116 5.25 -12.91 -8.59
N THR A 117 6.07 -12.60 -7.60
CA THR A 117 5.97 -11.33 -6.86
C THR A 117 6.04 -10.14 -7.82
N GLY A 118 5.12 -9.17 -7.68
CA GLY A 118 5.02 -8.02 -8.57
C GLY A 118 4.13 -8.21 -9.80
N SER A 119 3.59 -9.40 -10.06
CA SER A 119 2.73 -9.69 -11.23
C SER A 119 1.28 -9.17 -11.12
N ALA A 120 1.04 -8.14 -10.31
CA ALA A 120 -0.27 -7.50 -10.08
C ALA A 120 -1.41 -8.39 -9.53
N LYS A 121 -1.15 -9.62 -9.04
CA LYS A 121 -2.18 -10.52 -8.49
C LYS A 121 -3.10 -9.87 -7.45
N THR A 122 -2.53 -9.20 -6.45
CA THR A 122 -3.29 -8.53 -5.40
C THR A 122 -4.18 -7.44 -5.98
N THR A 123 -3.69 -6.72 -6.99
CA THR A 123 -4.42 -5.66 -7.70
C THR A 123 -5.58 -6.24 -8.51
N THR A 124 -5.36 -7.33 -9.26
CA THR A 124 -6.40 -8.04 -10.00
C THR A 124 -7.47 -8.61 -9.08
N LEU A 125 -7.07 -9.28 -7.98
CA LEU A 125 -8.01 -9.82 -7.01
C LEU A 125 -8.84 -8.71 -6.34
N ALA A 126 -8.21 -7.58 -6.00
CA ALA A 126 -8.92 -6.43 -5.45
C ALA A 126 -9.96 -5.87 -6.44
N ALA A 127 -9.61 -5.76 -7.72
CA ALA A 127 -10.55 -5.32 -8.77
C ALA A 127 -11.73 -6.29 -8.93
N MET A 128 -11.48 -7.60 -8.93
CA MET A 128 -12.53 -8.63 -8.98
C MET A 128 -13.48 -8.53 -7.77
N LEU A 129 -12.93 -8.40 -6.56
CA LEU A 129 -13.73 -8.25 -5.34
C LEU A 129 -14.53 -6.95 -5.33
N ASN A 130 -14.00 -5.88 -5.91
CA ASN A 130 -14.71 -4.62 -6.05
C ASN A 130 -15.93 -4.75 -6.97
N GLU A 131 -15.77 -5.43 -8.10
CA GLU A 131 -16.85 -5.72 -9.05
C GLU A 131 -17.98 -6.53 -8.40
N ILE A 132 -17.65 -7.59 -7.64
CA ILE A 132 -18.64 -8.39 -6.88
C ILE A 132 -19.47 -7.50 -5.93
N LYS A 133 -18.80 -6.59 -5.22
CA LYS A 133 -19.46 -5.69 -4.27
C LYS A 133 -20.38 -4.70 -4.98
N SER A 134 -19.96 -4.18 -6.13
CA SER A 134 -20.76 -3.26 -6.95
C SER A 134 -22.02 -3.93 -7.49
N ASP A 135 -21.91 -5.16 -7.99
CA ASP A 135 -23.05 -5.93 -8.53
C ASP A 135 -24.07 -6.34 -7.44
N ALA A 136 -23.60 -6.73 -6.25
CA ALA A 136 -24.47 -7.10 -5.13
C ALA A 136 -25.36 -5.94 -4.63
N GLY A 137 -24.93 -4.69 -4.81
CA GLY A 137 -25.70 -3.49 -4.48
C GLY A 137 -26.77 -3.11 -5.52
N SER A 138 -26.71 -3.69 -6.71
CA SER A 138 -27.71 -3.52 -7.77
C SER A 138 -28.93 -4.43 -7.52
N ALA A 139 -28.70 -5.72 -7.25
CA ALA A 139 -29.74 -6.72 -7.08
C ALA A 139 -30.69 -6.52 -5.87
N ARG A 140 -30.31 -5.71 -4.88
CA ARG A 140 -31.18 -5.38 -3.73
C ARG A 140 -32.18 -4.25 -4.00
N ARG A 141 -31.98 -3.43 -5.04
CA ARG A 141 -32.88 -2.32 -5.36
C ARG A 141 -34.12 -2.74 -6.15
N ASP A 142 -34.07 -3.89 -6.79
CA ASP A 142 -35.16 -4.38 -7.66
C ASP A 142 -36.15 -5.31 -6.94
N ALA A 143 -35.96 -5.58 -5.64
CA ALA A 143 -36.80 -6.48 -4.84
C ALA A 143 -37.78 -5.74 -3.89
N GLY A 144 -37.94 -4.42 -4.03
CA GLY A 144 -38.69 -3.57 -3.10
C GLY A 144 -39.89 -2.84 -3.70
N GLY A 145 -40.67 -3.47 -4.58
CA GLY A 145 -41.84 -2.82 -5.17
C GLY A 145 -42.84 -3.75 -5.84
N SER A 146 -43.69 -4.39 -5.02
CA SER A 146 -45.12 -4.65 -5.28
C SER A 146 -45.68 -5.61 -4.24
N ASP A 147 -46.27 -5.06 -3.17
CA ASP A 147 -47.55 -5.49 -2.58
C ASP A 147 -48.05 -4.39 -1.63
#